data_AF-A0A3N0AWS6-F1
#
_entry.id   AF-A0A3N0AWS6-F1
#
_cell.length_a   1.000
_cell.length_b   1.000
_cell.length_c   1.000
_cell.angle_alpha   90.00
_cell.angle_beta   90.00
_cell.angle_gamma   90.00
#
_symmetry.space_group_name_H-M   'P 1'
#
loop_
_entity.id
_entity.type
_entity.pdbx_description
1 polymer ?
#
loop_
_entity_poly.entity_id
_entity_poly.type
_entity_poly.pdbx_seq_one_letter_code
_entity_poly.pdbx_strand_id
1 'polypeptide(L)' 'MPYQKGDGKSVVIALGGNALGNTPQEQLALVKDTAKNIVDMV' A
#
# COMPACT_ATOMS: atom_id res chain seq x y z
N MET A 1 -3.04 17.36 0.86
CA MET A 1 -3.25 17.29 2.32
C MET A 1 -1.99 16.68 2.93
N PRO A 2 -1.26 17.39 3.81
CA PRO A 2 -0.11 16.80 4.50
C PRO A 2 -0.59 15.72 5.48
N TYR A 3 0.19 14.65 5.61
CA TYR A 3 -0.06 13.59 6.58
C TYR A 3 -0.13 14.17 8.00
N GLN A 4 -1.21 13.87 8.74
CA GLN A 4 -1.33 14.16 10.16
C GLN A 4 -1.10 12.87 10.96
N LYS A 5 -0.07 12.87 11.78
CA LYS A 5 0.26 11.76 12.68
C LYS A 5 -0.68 11.78 13.90
N GLY A 6 -1.28 10.65 14.23
CA GLY A 6 -2.09 10.50 15.45
C GLY A 6 -1.24 10.31 16.73
N ASP A 7 -1.88 10.31 17.89
CA ASP A 7 -1.23 10.26 19.21
C ASP A 7 -0.54 8.92 19.54
N GLY A 8 -0.76 7.89 18.70
CA GLY A 8 -0.16 6.56 18.86
C GLY A 8 1.29 6.47 18.39
N LYS A 9 1.96 5.36 18.75
CA LYS A 9 3.26 5.01 18.16
C LYS A 9 3.07 4.75 16.67
N SER A 10 3.90 5.38 15.85
CA SER A 10 3.90 5.17 14.40
C SER A 10 5.18 4.46 14.00
N VAL A 11 5.06 3.47 13.12
CA VAL A 11 6.19 2.80 12.49
C VAL A 11 6.13 3.06 10.99
N VAL A 12 7.27 3.38 10.40
CA VAL A 12 7.41 3.54 8.94
C VAL A 12 7.99 2.24 8.41
N ILE A 13 7.22 1.54 7.59
CA ILE A 13 7.66 0.30 6.94
C ILE A 13 7.98 0.61 5.49
N ALA A 14 9.25 0.57 5.13
CA ALA A 14 9.66 0.57 3.75
C ALA A 14 9.50 -0.86 3.20
N LEU A 15 8.53 -1.05 2.33
CA LEU A 15 8.35 -2.32 1.61
C LEU A 15 9.43 -2.41 0.51
N GLY A 16 10.20 -3.49 0.50
CA GLY A 16 11.24 -3.75 -0.51
C GLY A 16 10.67 -4.17 -1.88
N GLY A 17 11.54 -4.29 -2.89
CA GLY A 17 11.17 -4.49 -4.31
C GLY A 17 10.34 -5.74 -4.65
N ASN A 18 10.23 -6.71 -3.73
CA ASN A 18 9.48 -7.97 -3.90
C ASN A 18 8.25 -8.08 -2.98
N ALA A 19 7.94 -7.04 -2.20
CA ALA A 19 6.83 -7.07 -1.25
C ALA A 19 5.44 -7.13 -1.94
N LEU A 20 5.42 -6.84 -3.24
CA LEU A 20 4.22 -6.81 -4.09
C LEU A 20 4.31 -7.86 -5.21
N GLY A 21 5.14 -8.90 -5.08
CA GLY A 21 5.33 -9.93 -6.11
C GLY A 21 6.69 -9.85 -6.82
N ASN A 22 7.05 -10.93 -7.53
CA ASN A 22 8.38 -11.11 -8.12
C ASN A 22 8.45 -10.65 -9.58
N THR A 23 7.31 -10.40 -10.22
CA THR A 23 7.22 -9.93 -11.61
C THR A 23 6.44 -8.61 -11.73
N PRO A 24 6.74 -7.76 -12.73
CA PRO A 24 5.98 -6.52 -12.97
C PRO A 24 4.47 -6.74 -13.15
N GLN A 25 4.09 -7.88 -13.74
CA GLN A 25 2.69 -8.24 -13.99
C GLN A 25 1.95 -8.54 -12.69
N GLU A 26 2.55 -9.31 -11.78
CA GLU A 26 2.02 -9.57 -10.44
C GLU A 26 1.88 -8.28 -9.65
N GLN A 27 2.90 -7.41 -9.69
CA GLN A 27 2.88 -6.13 -9.00
C GLN A 27 1.75 -5.23 -9.51
N LEU A 28 1.54 -5.16 -10.82
CA LEU A 28 0.45 -4.38 -11.41
C LEU A 28 -0.93 -4.92 -10.99
N ALA A 29 -1.10 -6.24 -10.93
CA ALA A 29 -2.35 -6.85 -10.47
C ALA A 29 -2.61 -6.53 -8.98
N LEU A 30 -1.60 -6.71 -8.13
CA LEU A 30 -1.71 -6.44 -6.69
C LEU A 30 -2.00 -4.97 -6.38
N VAL A 31 -1.42 -4.03 -7.13
CA VAL A 31 -1.73 -2.61 -7.00
C VAL A 31 -3.18 -2.32 -7.37
N LYS A 32 -3.68 -2.88 -8.50
CA LYS A 32 -5.07 -2.67 -8.95
C LYS A 32 -6.08 -3.22 -7.94
N ASP A 33 -5.86 -4.42 -7.44
CA ASP A 33 -6.75 -5.05 -6.47
C ASP A 33 -6.74 -4.31 -5.13
N THR A 34 -5.56 -3.88 -4.67
CA THR A 34 -5.45 -3.06 -3.45
C THR A 34 -6.19 -1.74 -3.61
N ALA A 35 -6.04 -1.06 -4.75
CA ALA A 35 -6.71 0.21 -5.01
C ALA A 35 -8.24 0.06 -5.04
N LYS A 36 -8.76 -1.02 -5.63
CA LYS A 36 -10.20 -1.30 -5.66
C LYS A 36 -10.76 -1.47 -4.24
N ASN A 37 -10.11 -2.28 -3.41
CA ASN A 37 -10.52 -2.49 -2.02
C ASN A 37 -10.52 -1.18 -1.20
N ILE A 38 -9.60 -0.26 -1.47
CA ILE A 38 -9.58 1.06 -0.81
C ILE A 38 -10.79 1.90 -1.23
N VAL A 39 -11.11 1.93 -2.52
CA VAL A 39 -12.26 2.68 -3.04
C VAL A 39 -13.57 2.11 -2.49
N ASP A 40 -13.69 0.79 -2.38
CA ASP A 40 -14.90 0.14 -1.84
C ASP A 40 -15.12 0.40 -0.33
N MET A 41 -14.11 0.89 0.40
CA MET A 41 -14.20 1.24 1.83
C MET A 41 -14.58 2.71 2.12
N VAL A 42 -14.64 3.57 1.10
CA VAL A 42 -14.91 5.03 1.22
C VAL A 42 -16.28 5.38 0.66
#